data_AF-A0A367Z3D2-F1
#
_entry.id   AF-A0A367Z3D2-F1
#
_cell.length_a   1.000
_cell.length_b   1.000
_cell.length_c   1.000
_cell.angle_alpha   90.00
_cell.angle_beta   90.00
_cell.angle_gamma   90.00
#
_symmetry.space_group_name_H-M   'P 1'
#
loop_
_entity.id
_entity.type
_entity.pdbx_description
1 polymer ?
#
loop_
_entity_poly.entity_id
_entity_poly.type
_entity_poly.pdbx_seq_one_letter_code
_entity_poly.pdbx_strand_id
1 'polypeptide(L)'
;MLIKGKDLLEKDIDEITFVVLDLETTGLKAKFKDRIIEVGAVKVHKGKLIDKINTFINPLRPLTLGAYEINKIDYLMLKDAPLFKHFSHELLSFIQNSVIVAYNAPFDISFLEKEFNLADMEVNFILPPRMFRAELNLVNIYNSQEKLHLNFQNLKDSIYVVDVLDLVRKIIPGLPVYRQSVIADLLNINKKPTHRALDDVFTTIEIFNLITNVMKNFGFSKLKNLIESDIGNKISKIRCEKIQSAIDKHKKIKIEYLDIPLRSIQDYIVLPEEIDIKNFILDALVDDQRQKFFINRIFKIEGQ
;
A
#
# COMPACT_ATOMS: atom_id res chain seq x y z
N MET A 1 7.55 16.91 -19.92
CA MET A 1 6.13 17.17 -20.27
C MET A 1 5.30 16.76 -19.07
N LEU A 2 4.69 17.73 -18.37
CA LEU A 2 3.88 17.48 -17.16
C LEU A 2 2.61 16.73 -17.57
N ILE A 3 2.53 15.45 -17.25
CA ILE A 3 1.39 14.60 -17.60
C ILE A 3 0.33 14.79 -16.52
N LYS A 4 -0.80 15.37 -16.93
CA LYS A 4 -1.89 15.86 -16.06
C LYS A 4 -2.73 14.69 -15.54
N GLY A 5 -3.37 14.88 -14.38
CA GLY A 5 -4.00 13.85 -13.54
C GLY A 5 -4.89 12.79 -14.22
N LYS A 6 -5.49 13.04 -15.40
CA LYS A 6 -6.27 12.00 -16.12
C LYS A 6 -5.38 11.05 -16.93
N ASP A 7 -4.32 11.56 -17.55
CA ASP A 7 -3.37 10.77 -18.34
C ASP A 7 -2.44 9.95 -17.43
N LEU A 8 -2.14 10.48 -16.24
CA LEU A 8 -1.32 9.79 -15.22
C LEU A 8 -1.99 8.49 -14.76
N LEU A 9 -3.32 8.48 -14.61
CA LEU A 9 -4.09 7.34 -14.14
C LEU A 9 -4.11 6.15 -15.12
N GLU A 10 -3.94 6.41 -16.41
CA GLU A 10 -3.92 5.39 -17.48
C GLU A 10 -2.51 4.86 -17.79
N LYS A 11 -1.48 5.41 -17.13
CA LYS A 11 -0.11 4.91 -17.26
C LYS A 11 0.08 3.58 -16.56
N ASP A 12 0.98 2.77 -17.11
CA ASP A 12 1.45 1.56 -16.42
C ASP A 12 2.22 1.94 -15.17
N ILE A 13 1.99 1.18 -14.09
CA ILE A 13 2.63 1.33 -12.77
C ILE A 13 4.15 1.40 -12.92
N ASP A 14 4.74 0.63 -13.84
CA ASP A 14 6.19 0.61 -14.06
C ASP A 14 6.76 1.90 -14.66
N GLU A 15 5.92 2.71 -15.29
CA GLU A 15 6.31 4.02 -15.84
C GLU A 15 6.17 5.16 -14.83
N ILE A 16 5.57 4.89 -13.67
CA ILE A 16 5.35 5.88 -12.62
C ILE A 16 6.61 6.02 -11.77
N THR A 17 6.93 7.27 -11.41
CA THR A 17 7.87 7.56 -10.34
C THR A 17 7.12 7.59 -9.02
N PHE A 18 7.54 6.74 -8.09
CA PHE A 18 6.99 6.70 -6.74
C PHE A 18 7.97 7.35 -5.76
N VAL A 19 7.44 8.00 -4.74
CA VAL A 19 8.19 8.29 -3.51
C VAL A 19 7.54 7.50 -2.40
N VAL A 20 8.25 6.50 -1.91
CA VAL A 20 7.83 5.75 -0.72
C VAL A 20 8.37 6.46 0.50
N LEU A 21 7.52 6.83 1.44
CA LEU A 21 7.92 7.56 2.64
C LEU A 21 7.34 6.97 3.91
N ASP A 22 8.01 7.27 5.01
CA ASP A 22 7.61 6.95 6.38
C ASP A 22 8.10 8.07 7.30
N LEU A 23 7.36 8.33 8.38
CA LEU A 23 7.65 9.39 9.34
C LEU A 23 7.70 8.85 10.77
N GLU A 24 8.74 9.24 11.49
CA GLU A 24 8.71 9.15 12.96
C GLU A 24 8.22 10.46 13.55
N THR A 25 7.47 10.37 14.64
CA THR A 25 6.76 11.52 15.23
C THR A 25 6.87 11.56 16.75
N THR A 26 6.61 12.72 17.35
CA THR A 26 6.60 12.87 18.82
C THR A 26 5.40 12.18 19.51
N GLY A 27 4.44 11.67 18.72
CA GLY A 27 3.18 11.08 19.17
C GLY A 27 2.20 10.91 17.99
N LEU A 28 0.98 10.43 18.25
CA LEU A 28 0.08 9.94 17.20
C LEU A 28 -0.86 10.99 16.59
N LYS A 29 -0.88 12.22 17.10
CA LYS A 29 -1.95 13.19 16.83
C LYS A 29 -1.46 14.45 16.13
N ALA A 30 -1.36 14.40 14.80
CA ALA A 30 -0.99 15.56 13.98
C ALA A 30 -1.84 16.80 14.32
N LYS A 31 -3.18 16.69 14.35
CA LYS A 31 -4.10 17.82 14.64
C LYS A 31 -3.85 18.55 15.96
N PHE A 32 -3.10 17.96 16.89
CA PHE A 32 -2.80 18.56 18.17
C PHE A 32 -1.33 19.00 18.21
N LYS A 33 -0.58 18.53 19.21
CA LYS A 33 0.78 18.99 19.47
C LYS A 33 1.84 18.15 18.76
N ASP A 34 1.54 16.96 18.26
CA ASP A 34 2.63 16.09 17.78
C ASP A 34 3.28 16.61 16.51
N ARG A 35 4.58 16.38 16.36
CA ARG A 35 5.44 16.89 15.26
C ARG A 35 6.24 15.74 14.64
N ILE A 36 6.71 15.95 13.41
CA ILE A 36 7.66 15.06 12.75
C ILE A 36 9.03 15.16 13.44
N ILE A 37 9.72 14.03 13.59
CA ILE A 37 11.09 13.96 14.13
C ILE A 37 12.08 13.18 13.24
N GLU A 38 11.60 12.34 12.32
CA GLU A 38 12.41 11.72 11.27
C GLU A 38 11.60 11.67 9.98
N VAL A 39 12.26 11.89 8.85
CA VAL A 39 11.69 11.72 7.52
C VAL A 39 12.56 10.71 6.78
N GLY A 40 11.98 9.55 6.47
CA GLY A 40 12.54 8.58 5.53
C GLY A 40 11.77 8.68 4.22
N ALA A 41 12.45 8.85 3.10
CA ALA A 41 11.82 8.81 1.79
C ALA A 41 12.76 8.19 0.74
N VAL A 42 12.23 7.33 -0.11
CA VAL A 42 12.97 6.69 -1.21
C VAL A 42 12.20 6.90 -2.49
N LYS A 43 12.89 7.45 -3.49
CA LYS A 43 12.35 7.65 -4.83
C LYS A 43 12.67 6.45 -5.70
N VAL A 44 11.64 5.90 -6.34
CA VAL A 44 11.72 4.69 -7.16
C VAL A 44 11.15 4.96 -8.56
N HIS A 45 11.83 4.49 -9.59
CA HIS A 45 11.35 4.51 -10.97
C HIS A 45 11.71 3.18 -11.66
N LYS A 46 10.74 2.54 -12.33
CA LYS A 46 10.93 1.23 -12.98
C LYS A 46 11.54 0.17 -12.04
N GLY A 47 11.06 0.13 -10.80
CA GLY A 47 11.55 -0.78 -9.75
C GLY A 47 12.97 -0.49 -9.24
N LYS A 48 13.62 0.59 -9.69
CA LYS A 48 14.97 0.98 -9.26
C LYS A 48 14.91 2.15 -8.31
N LEU A 49 15.66 2.08 -7.22
CA LEU A 49 15.94 3.23 -6.37
C LEU A 49 16.75 4.25 -7.17
N ILE A 50 16.25 5.48 -7.24
CA ILE A 50 16.91 6.59 -7.95
C ILE A 50 17.39 7.69 -7.02
N ASP A 51 16.79 7.83 -5.83
CA ASP A 51 17.21 8.81 -4.83
C ASP A 51 16.66 8.46 -3.44
N LYS A 52 17.21 9.04 -2.37
CA LYS A 52 16.70 8.89 -0.99
C LYS A 52 16.96 10.11 -0.12
N ILE A 53 16.04 10.35 0.81
CA ILE A 53 16.17 11.27 1.94
C ILE A 53 16.09 10.46 3.22
N ASN A 54 16.97 10.77 4.17
CA ASN A 54 16.86 10.32 5.55
C ASN A 54 17.38 11.42 6.47
N THR A 55 16.48 12.10 7.17
CA THR A 55 16.84 13.24 7.99
C THR A 55 16.04 13.30 9.29
N PHE A 56 16.70 13.73 10.37
CA PHE A 56 16.02 14.11 11.58
C PHE A 56 15.43 15.52 11.45
N ILE A 57 14.36 15.77 12.19
CA ILE A 57 13.69 17.07 12.24
C ILE A 57 13.61 17.51 13.70
N ASN A 58 14.08 18.72 13.99
CA ASN A 58 13.92 19.28 15.32
C ASN A 58 12.46 19.73 15.51
N PRO A 59 11.71 19.12 16.45
CA PRO A 59 10.28 19.39 16.60
C PRO A 59 10.00 20.65 17.43
N LEU A 60 11.04 21.32 17.95
CA LEU A 60 11.00 22.43 18.89
C LEU A 60 10.14 22.14 20.12
N ARG A 61 10.16 20.88 20.58
CA ARG A 61 9.39 20.44 21.74
C ARG A 61 9.98 19.18 22.39
N PRO A 62 9.62 18.90 23.66
CA PRO A 62 10.01 17.67 24.33
C PRO A 62 9.39 16.43 23.67
N LEU A 63 10.16 15.34 23.68
CA LEU A 63 9.70 14.01 23.29
C LEU A 63 8.85 13.39 24.40
N THR A 64 7.88 12.56 24.01
CA THR A 64 7.13 11.73 24.96
C THR A 64 7.88 10.41 25.19
N LEU A 65 7.77 9.84 26.39
CA LEU A 65 8.36 8.54 26.69
C LEU A 65 7.85 7.45 25.73
N GLY A 66 6.56 7.46 25.42
CA GLY A 66 5.95 6.51 24.49
C GLY A 66 6.50 6.60 23.06
N ALA A 67 6.82 7.80 22.56
CA ALA A 67 7.48 7.93 21.25
C ALA A 67 8.90 7.35 21.28
N TYR A 68 9.68 7.69 22.29
CA TYR A 68 11.04 7.17 22.46
C TYR A 68 11.07 5.63 22.64
N GLU A 69 10.10 5.06 23.35
CA GLU A 69 9.98 3.61 23.54
C GLU A 69 9.81 2.85 22.22
N ILE A 70 9.25 3.51 21.20
CA ILE A 70 8.99 2.95 19.88
C ILE A 70 10.18 3.18 18.96
N ASN A 71 10.55 4.44 18.70
CA ASN A 71 11.52 4.79 17.65
C ASN A 71 12.97 4.95 18.12
N LYS A 72 13.20 4.99 19.44
CA LYS A 72 14.53 5.14 20.05
C LYS A 72 15.26 6.43 19.62
N ILE A 73 14.52 7.45 19.19
CA ILE A 73 15.06 8.77 18.85
C ILE A 73 15.05 9.66 20.08
N ASP A 74 16.23 10.12 20.52
CA ASP A 74 16.36 10.96 21.70
C ASP A 74 16.53 12.46 21.36
N TYR A 75 16.53 13.30 22.39
CA TYR A 75 16.70 14.75 22.24
C TYR A 75 18.06 15.13 21.63
N LEU A 76 19.13 14.38 21.92
CA LEU A 76 20.48 14.70 21.45
C LEU A 76 20.59 14.52 19.93
N MET A 77 19.83 13.58 19.36
CA MET A 77 19.72 13.39 17.92
C MET A 77 18.96 14.53 17.22
N LEU A 78 18.04 15.19 17.94
CA LEU A 78 17.13 16.19 17.36
C LEU A 78 17.57 17.63 17.57
N LYS A 79 18.33 17.94 18.63
CA LYS A 79 18.62 19.33 19.02
C LYS A 79 19.30 20.17 17.93
N ASP A 80 20.18 19.55 17.14
CA ASP A 80 20.94 20.20 16.07
C ASP A 80 20.37 19.90 14.67
N ALA A 81 19.29 19.11 14.60
CA ALA A 81 18.60 18.79 13.36
C ALA A 81 17.88 20.02 12.78
N PRO A 82 17.68 20.10 11.45
CA PRO A 82 16.96 21.22 10.84
C PRO A 82 15.51 21.30 11.34
N LEU A 83 14.96 22.51 11.34
CA LEU A 83 13.52 22.72 11.46
C LEU A 83 12.83 22.25 10.19
N PHE A 84 11.61 21.71 10.29
CA PHE A 84 10.83 21.33 9.11
C PHE A 84 10.70 22.49 8.11
N LYS A 85 10.46 23.73 8.58
CA LYS A 85 10.34 24.92 7.71
C LYS A 85 11.59 25.18 6.85
N HIS A 86 12.78 24.77 7.30
CA HIS A 86 14.01 24.91 6.50
C HIS A 86 14.20 23.74 5.53
N PHE A 87 13.62 22.58 5.83
CA PHE A 87 13.67 21.37 5.03
C PHE A 87 12.49 21.23 4.04
N SER A 88 11.41 21.98 4.24
CA SER A 88 10.14 21.83 3.51
C SER A 88 10.28 21.98 1.98
N HIS A 89 11.10 22.93 1.51
CA HIS A 89 11.36 23.12 0.09
C HIS A 89 12.12 21.93 -0.54
N GLU A 90 13.08 21.36 0.19
CA GLU A 90 13.80 20.17 -0.25
C GLU A 90 12.84 18.97 -0.36
N LEU A 91 12.03 18.74 0.68
CA LEU A 91 11.04 17.68 0.68
C LEU A 91 10.02 17.85 -0.45
N LEU A 92 9.47 19.06 -0.63
CA LEU A 92 8.52 19.33 -1.70
C LEU A 92 9.15 19.07 -3.08
N SER A 93 10.39 19.51 -3.28
CA SER A 93 11.14 19.25 -4.51
C SER A 93 11.42 17.76 -4.74
N PHE A 94 11.55 16.99 -3.65
CA PHE A 94 11.73 15.55 -3.72
C PHE A 94 10.44 14.82 -4.12
N ILE A 95 9.29 15.20 -3.55
CA ILE A 95 7.99 14.52 -3.76
C ILE A 95 7.20 15.03 -4.98
N GLN A 96 7.49 16.24 -5.47
CA GLN A 96 6.82 16.77 -6.66
C GLN A 96 7.00 15.86 -7.88
N ASN A 97 6.00 15.81 -8.76
CA ASN A 97 5.98 14.97 -9.96
C ASN A 97 6.13 13.46 -9.69
N SER A 98 5.71 12.99 -8.51
CA SER A 98 5.69 11.58 -8.14
C SER A 98 4.35 11.18 -7.52
N VAL A 99 4.14 9.89 -7.36
CA VAL A 99 3.05 9.34 -6.54
C VAL A 99 3.63 8.93 -5.18
N ILE A 100 3.08 9.46 -4.09
CA ILE A 100 3.48 9.07 -2.74
C ILE A 100 2.92 7.70 -2.41
N VAL A 101 3.72 6.87 -1.77
CA VAL A 101 3.33 5.57 -1.23
C VAL A 101 3.72 5.53 0.25
N ALA A 102 2.80 5.13 1.11
CA ALA A 102 3.10 4.94 2.53
C ALA A 102 2.23 3.81 3.11
N TYR A 103 2.73 3.15 4.15
CA TYR A 103 1.95 2.14 4.85
C TYR A 103 1.05 2.82 5.88
N ASN A 104 -0.27 2.78 5.70
CA ASN A 104 -1.21 3.62 6.45
C ASN A 104 -1.02 5.13 6.17
N ALA A 105 -0.88 5.47 4.89
CA ALA A 105 -0.60 6.82 4.40
C ALA A 105 -1.37 7.99 5.05
N PRO A 106 -2.67 7.87 5.43
CA PRO A 106 -3.37 8.97 6.10
C PRO A 106 -2.71 9.47 7.39
N PHE A 107 -1.93 8.62 8.07
CA PHE A 107 -1.12 9.05 9.20
C PHE A 107 -0.05 10.04 8.74
N ASP A 108 0.85 9.61 7.85
CA ASP A 108 1.98 10.41 7.37
C ASP A 108 1.52 11.71 6.69
N ILE A 109 0.51 11.61 5.82
CA ILE A 109 -0.01 12.77 5.10
C ILE A 109 -0.58 13.80 6.08
N SER A 110 -1.28 13.38 7.15
CA SER A 110 -1.80 14.34 8.13
C SER A 110 -0.71 15.13 8.86
N PHE A 111 0.48 14.53 9.05
CA PHE A 111 1.65 15.21 9.60
C PHE A 111 2.30 16.13 8.56
N LEU A 112 2.47 15.67 7.31
CA LEU A 112 3.01 16.50 6.24
C LEU A 112 2.14 17.73 5.98
N GLU A 113 0.82 17.57 5.87
CA GLU A 113 -0.12 18.68 5.70
C GLU A 113 0.05 19.73 6.79
N LYS A 114 0.11 19.30 8.05
CA LYS A 114 0.35 20.20 9.17
C LYS A 114 1.69 20.92 9.05
N GLU A 115 2.76 20.21 8.78
CA GLU A 115 4.11 20.77 8.78
C GLU A 115 4.35 21.71 7.60
N PHE A 116 3.79 21.41 6.43
CA PHE A 116 3.76 22.32 5.28
C PHE A 116 2.93 23.58 5.59
N ASN A 117 1.75 23.44 6.20
CA ASN A 117 0.95 24.60 6.62
C ASN A 117 1.69 25.50 7.63
N LEU A 118 2.40 24.91 8.60
CA LEU A 118 3.24 25.66 9.55
C LEU A 118 4.48 26.31 8.89
N ALA A 119 4.89 25.80 7.74
CA ALA A 119 5.94 26.38 6.90
C ALA A 119 5.41 27.44 5.92
N ASP A 120 4.13 27.81 6.01
CA ASP A 120 3.45 28.74 5.10
C ASP A 120 3.42 28.22 3.64
N MET A 121 3.32 26.89 3.46
CA MET A 121 3.27 26.22 2.17
C MET A 121 1.97 25.43 2.02
N GLU A 122 1.19 25.74 1.00
CA GLU A 122 -0.01 24.97 0.64
C GLU A 122 0.38 23.81 -0.29
N VAL A 123 0.20 22.57 0.17
CA VAL A 123 0.46 21.36 -0.61
C VAL A 123 -0.80 20.50 -0.62
N ASN A 124 -1.28 20.18 -1.81
CA ASN A 124 -2.52 19.43 -1.99
C ASN A 124 -2.25 17.93 -2.19
N PHE A 125 -2.49 17.12 -1.16
CA PHE A 125 -2.40 15.67 -1.23
C PHE A 125 -3.76 15.05 -1.57
N ILE A 126 -3.76 14.07 -2.46
CA ILE A 126 -4.98 13.34 -2.84
C ILE A 126 -4.84 11.90 -2.40
N LEU A 127 -5.57 11.57 -1.33
CA LEU A 127 -5.80 10.20 -0.93
C LEU A 127 -7.09 9.67 -1.57
N PRO A 128 -7.11 8.44 -2.08
CA PRO A 128 -8.35 7.81 -2.49
C PRO A 128 -9.29 7.64 -1.28
N PRO A 129 -10.61 7.72 -1.48
CA PRO A 129 -11.57 7.50 -0.41
C PRO A 129 -11.40 6.08 0.16
N ARG A 130 -11.20 5.98 1.48
CA ARG A 130 -11.22 4.69 2.19
C ARG A 130 -12.61 4.09 2.08
N MET A 131 -12.72 2.79 1.80
CA MET A 131 -13.99 2.10 2.02
C MET A 131 -14.30 2.15 3.52
N PHE A 132 -15.36 2.87 3.90
CA PHE A 132 -15.92 2.75 5.24
C PHE A 132 -16.43 1.31 5.42
N ARG A 133 -16.12 0.72 6.59
CA ARG A 133 -16.64 -0.58 7.05
C ARG A 133 -18.17 -0.57 7.31
N ALA A 134 -18.89 0.47 6.91
CA ALA A 134 -20.33 0.58 7.10
C ALA A 134 -21.03 -0.33 6.08
N GLU A 135 -21.55 -1.45 6.60
CA GLU A 135 -22.60 -2.32 6.06
C GLU A 135 -22.73 -2.42 4.53
N LEU A 136 -22.49 -3.64 4.04
CA LEU A 136 -22.99 -4.16 2.76
C LEU A 136 -24.52 -4.02 2.70
N ASN A 137 -25.05 -2.83 2.39
CA ASN A 137 -26.36 -2.67 1.80
C ASN A 137 -26.19 -2.61 0.29
N LEU A 138 -26.24 -3.79 -0.34
CA LEU A 138 -26.24 -4.00 -1.80
C LEU A 138 -27.37 -3.21 -2.51
N VAL A 139 -28.35 -2.69 -1.77
CA VAL A 139 -29.46 -1.87 -2.29
C VAL A 139 -29.05 -0.43 -2.60
N ASN A 140 -28.05 0.14 -1.91
CA ASN A 140 -27.67 1.54 -2.12
C ASN A 140 -26.66 1.74 -3.25
N ILE A 141 -25.87 0.72 -3.60
CA ILE A 141 -24.88 0.79 -4.70
C ILE A 141 -25.57 0.86 -6.07
N TYR A 142 -26.76 0.26 -6.22
CA TYR A 142 -27.51 0.30 -7.49
C TYR A 142 -28.31 1.59 -7.71
N ASN A 143 -28.62 2.33 -6.64
CA ASN A 143 -29.50 3.52 -6.71
C ASN A 143 -28.80 4.86 -6.44
N SER A 144 -27.57 4.88 -5.92
CA SER A 144 -26.79 6.13 -5.86
C SER A 144 -26.00 6.31 -7.15
N GLN A 145 -26.61 6.93 -8.17
CA GLN A 145 -25.90 7.61 -9.25
C GLN A 145 -25.18 8.87 -8.77
N GLU A 146 -24.59 8.87 -7.56
CA GLU A 146 -23.53 9.81 -7.27
C GLU A 146 -22.27 9.28 -7.94
N LYS A 147 -22.16 9.58 -9.24
CA LYS A 147 -20.87 9.76 -9.87
C LYS A 147 -20.09 10.71 -8.94
N LEU A 148 -19.09 10.18 -8.25
CA LEU A 148 -17.95 10.96 -7.77
C LEU A 148 -17.32 11.62 -9.01
N HIS A 149 -17.93 12.71 -9.47
CA HIS A 149 -17.25 13.70 -10.29
C HIS A 149 -16.27 14.38 -9.35
N LEU A 150 -15.12 13.72 -9.14
CA LEU A 150 -13.92 14.43 -8.74
C LEU A 150 -13.79 15.59 -9.73
N ASN A 151 -13.83 16.82 -9.24
CA ASN A 151 -13.74 17.98 -10.12
C ASN A 151 -12.27 18.08 -10.59
N PHE A 152 -11.94 17.39 -11.69
CA PHE A 152 -10.57 17.16 -12.17
C PHE A 152 -9.83 18.45 -12.62
N GLN A 153 -10.46 19.62 -12.52
CA GLN A 153 -9.89 20.89 -13.00
C GLN A 153 -8.79 21.48 -12.08
N ASN A 154 -8.77 21.13 -10.79
CA ASN A 154 -7.76 21.59 -9.81
C ASN A 154 -6.63 20.58 -9.52
N LEU A 155 -6.49 19.52 -10.33
CA LEU A 155 -5.54 18.42 -10.10
C LEU A 155 -4.11 18.65 -10.63
N LYS A 156 -3.83 19.83 -11.19
CA LYS A 156 -2.55 20.09 -11.87
C LYS A 156 -1.35 20.08 -10.92
N ASP A 157 -1.57 20.46 -9.67
CA ASP A 157 -0.52 20.64 -8.66
C ASP A 157 -0.71 19.71 -7.45
N SER A 158 -1.56 18.69 -7.61
CA SER A 158 -1.85 17.71 -6.56
C SER A 158 -0.89 16.54 -6.57
N ILE A 159 -0.54 16.05 -5.38
CA ILE A 159 0.28 14.85 -5.21
C ILE A 159 -0.64 13.68 -4.87
N TYR A 160 -0.67 12.67 -5.73
CA TYR A 160 -1.43 11.44 -5.50
C TYR A 160 -0.76 10.58 -4.44
N VAL A 161 -1.57 9.95 -3.61
CA VAL A 161 -1.11 9.11 -2.49
C VAL A 161 -1.73 7.72 -2.60
N VAL A 162 -0.91 6.69 -2.41
CA VAL A 162 -1.31 5.29 -2.33
C VAL A 162 -1.08 4.77 -0.92
N ASP A 163 -2.14 4.26 -0.30
CA ASP A 163 -2.08 3.60 1.01
C ASP A 163 -1.86 2.09 0.83
N VAL A 164 -0.66 1.61 1.15
CA VAL A 164 -0.30 0.19 1.02
C VAL A 164 -1.15 -0.69 1.95
N LEU A 165 -1.53 -0.18 3.13
CA LEU A 165 -2.38 -0.94 4.06
C LEU A 165 -3.77 -1.20 3.44
N ASP A 166 -4.34 -0.19 2.79
CA ASP A 166 -5.62 -0.31 2.10
C ASP A 166 -5.53 -1.30 0.93
N LEU A 167 -4.46 -1.23 0.14
CA LEU A 167 -4.20 -2.18 -0.94
C LEU A 167 -4.07 -3.61 -0.42
N VAL A 168 -3.26 -3.86 0.62
CA VAL A 168 -3.10 -5.21 1.19
C VAL A 168 -4.45 -5.77 1.66
N ARG A 169 -5.29 -4.94 2.31
CA ARG A 169 -6.63 -5.36 2.75
C ARG A 169 -7.56 -5.72 1.61
N LYS A 170 -7.46 -5.01 0.48
CA LYS A 170 -8.25 -5.29 -0.73
C LYS A 170 -7.77 -6.55 -1.44
N ILE A 171 -6.46 -6.74 -1.57
CA ILE A 171 -5.87 -7.83 -2.35
C ILE A 171 -5.83 -9.16 -1.58
N ILE A 172 -5.59 -9.09 -0.26
CA ILE A 172 -5.49 -10.24 0.64
C ILE A 172 -6.42 -10.05 1.86
N PRO A 173 -7.75 -10.00 1.64
CA PRO A 173 -8.71 -9.87 2.73
C PRO A 173 -8.69 -11.08 3.67
N GLY A 174 -9.25 -10.89 4.87
CA GLY A 174 -9.43 -11.98 5.84
C GLY A 174 -8.20 -12.34 6.69
N LEU A 175 -7.10 -11.59 6.62
CA LEU A 175 -6.00 -11.73 7.59
C LEU A 175 -6.43 -11.23 8.98
N PRO A 176 -5.95 -11.85 10.07
CA PRO A 176 -6.32 -11.45 11.43
C PRO A 176 -5.75 -10.08 11.82
N VAL A 177 -4.56 -9.74 11.31
CA VAL A 177 -3.82 -8.52 11.65
C VAL A 177 -3.13 -7.97 10.39
N TYR A 178 -3.21 -6.66 10.19
CA TYR A 178 -2.58 -5.92 9.08
C TYR A 178 -1.59 -4.87 9.60
N ARG A 179 -0.81 -5.20 10.63
CA ARG A 179 0.33 -4.37 11.00
C ARG A 179 1.44 -4.62 9.99
N GLN A 180 2.21 -3.59 9.62
CA GLN A 180 3.28 -3.71 8.63
C GLN A 180 4.25 -4.85 8.95
N SER A 181 4.68 -4.96 10.21
CA SER A 181 5.57 -6.03 10.66
C SER A 181 4.96 -7.43 10.51
N VAL A 182 3.66 -7.58 10.77
CA VAL A 182 2.96 -8.86 10.58
C VAL A 182 2.85 -9.20 9.10
N ILE A 183 2.53 -8.23 8.25
CA ILE A 183 2.47 -8.45 6.79
C ILE A 183 3.87 -8.78 6.24
N ALA A 184 4.90 -8.05 6.67
CA ALA A 184 6.28 -8.34 6.28
C ALA A 184 6.70 -9.77 6.69
N ASP A 185 6.40 -10.16 7.93
CA ASP A 185 6.65 -11.52 8.42
C ASP A 185 5.89 -12.60 7.64
N LEU A 186 4.62 -12.37 7.31
CA LEU A 186 3.80 -13.31 6.54
C LEU A 186 4.30 -13.50 5.10
N LEU A 187 4.88 -12.45 4.52
CA LEU A 187 5.41 -12.45 3.16
C LEU A 187 6.89 -12.85 3.11
N ASN A 188 7.48 -13.24 4.25
CA ASN A 188 8.89 -13.56 4.40
C ASN A 188 9.83 -12.46 3.86
N ILE A 189 9.48 -11.20 4.13
CA ILE A 189 10.27 -10.03 3.76
C ILE A 189 11.49 -9.93 4.70
N ASN A 190 12.69 -9.89 4.12
CA ASN A 190 13.95 -9.98 4.86
C ASN A 190 14.17 -8.79 5.80
N LYS A 191 13.77 -7.59 5.35
CA LYS A 191 13.92 -6.36 6.12
C LYS A 191 12.66 -6.10 6.93
N LYS A 192 12.76 -6.26 8.25
CA LYS A 192 11.65 -6.03 9.17
C LYS A 192 11.58 -4.56 9.59
N PRO A 193 10.38 -4.02 9.88
CA PRO A 193 10.25 -2.68 10.44
C PRO A 193 11.00 -2.57 11.76
N THR A 194 11.68 -1.45 11.94
CA THR A 194 12.49 -1.16 13.13
C THR A 194 12.04 0.09 13.87
N HIS A 195 11.02 0.81 13.37
CA HIS A 195 10.66 2.16 13.82
C HIS A 195 11.79 3.16 13.58
N ARG A 196 12.42 2.99 12.42
CA ARG A 196 13.35 3.94 11.81
C ARG A 196 12.83 4.20 10.42
N ALA A 197 12.57 5.47 10.12
CA ALA A 197 11.76 5.83 8.97
C ALA A 197 12.32 5.24 7.66
N LEU A 198 13.63 5.36 7.43
CA LEU A 198 14.23 4.81 6.21
C LEU A 198 14.12 3.28 6.11
N ASP A 199 14.26 2.55 7.22
CA ASP A 199 14.15 1.08 7.21
C ASP A 199 12.72 0.61 6.95
N ASP A 200 11.75 1.32 7.50
CA ASP A 200 10.33 1.05 7.34
C ASP A 200 9.85 1.43 5.93
N VAL A 201 10.48 2.42 5.28
CA VAL A 201 10.31 2.70 3.84
C VAL A 201 10.70 1.50 2.98
N PHE A 202 11.84 0.86 3.25
CA PHE A 202 12.26 -0.30 2.46
C PHE A 202 11.31 -1.49 2.64
N THR A 203 10.82 -1.72 3.86
CA THR A 203 9.78 -2.73 4.09
C THR A 203 8.51 -2.41 3.29
N THR A 204 8.09 -1.14 3.27
CA THR A 204 6.94 -0.68 2.48
C THR A 204 7.14 -0.91 0.98
N ILE A 205 8.35 -0.66 0.45
CA ILE A 205 8.69 -0.93 -0.95
C ILE A 205 8.51 -2.41 -1.29
N GLU A 206 9.02 -3.31 -0.45
CA GLU A 206 8.90 -4.76 -0.69
C GLU A 206 7.44 -5.22 -0.70
N ILE A 207 6.64 -4.79 0.29
CA ILE A 207 5.21 -5.10 0.33
C ILE A 207 4.50 -4.53 -0.91
N PHE A 208 4.76 -3.27 -1.25
CA PHE A 208 4.14 -2.60 -2.40
C PHE A 208 4.46 -3.30 -3.72
N ASN A 209 5.73 -3.67 -3.95
CA ASN A 209 6.15 -4.40 -5.14
C ASN A 209 5.46 -5.77 -5.25
N LEU A 210 5.35 -6.50 -4.14
CA LEU A 210 4.68 -7.78 -4.11
C LEU A 210 3.19 -7.65 -4.42
N ILE A 211 2.49 -6.69 -3.82
CA ILE A 211 1.06 -6.45 -4.08
C ILE A 211 0.82 -6.01 -5.52
N THR A 212 1.64 -5.10 -6.06
CA THR A 212 1.52 -4.69 -7.46
C THR A 212 1.84 -5.82 -8.43
N ASN A 213 2.75 -6.74 -8.09
CA ASN A 213 3.00 -7.94 -8.88
C ASN A 213 1.77 -8.87 -8.92
N VAL A 214 1.11 -9.08 -7.78
CA VAL A 214 -0.17 -9.83 -7.74
C VAL A 214 -1.20 -9.17 -8.65
N MET A 215 -1.37 -7.85 -8.58
CA MET A 215 -2.30 -7.12 -9.45
C MET A 215 -1.99 -7.35 -10.94
N LYS A 216 -0.71 -7.26 -11.34
CA LYS A 216 -0.26 -7.49 -12.72
C LYS A 216 -0.50 -8.94 -13.19
N ASN A 217 -0.29 -9.93 -12.33
CA ASN A 217 -0.59 -11.35 -12.62
C ASN A 217 -2.07 -11.59 -13.01
N PHE A 218 -2.96 -10.68 -12.59
CA PHE A 218 -4.38 -10.71 -12.91
C PHE A 218 -4.81 -9.57 -13.86
N GLY A 219 -3.87 -8.93 -14.56
CA GLY A 219 -4.17 -7.99 -15.66
C GLY A 219 -4.37 -6.54 -15.23
N PHE A 220 -4.04 -6.17 -13.98
CA PHE A 220 -4.17 -4.81 -13.47
C PHE A 220 -2.79 -4.15 -13.34
N SER A 221 -2.39 -3.43 -14.39
CA SER A 221 -1.08 -2.77 -14.47
C SER A 221 -1.13 -1.25 -14.41
N LYS A 222 -2.31 -0.62 -14.35
CA LYS A 222 -2.47 0.84 -14.47
C LYS A 222 -2.49 1.52 -13.11
N LEU A 223 -2.02 2.77 -13.05
CA LEU A 223 -2.04 3.56 -11.81
C LEU A 223 -3.45 3.67 -11.20
N LYS A 224 -4.49 3.86 -12.02
CA LYS A 224 -5.89 3.88 -11.54
C LYS A 224 -6.25 2.65 -10.72
N ASN A 225 -5.68 1.48 -11.03
CA ASN A 225 -5.99 0.26 -10.30
C ASN A 225 -5.49 0.30 -8.86
N LEU A 226 -4.47 1.12 -8.53
CA LEU A 226 -3.97 1.30 -7.16
C LEU A 226 -4.93 2.09 -6.27
N ILE A 227 -5.87 2.83 -6.86
CA ILE A 227 -6.82 3.68 -6.15
C ILE A 227 -8.28 3.21 -6.28
N GLU A 228 -8.51 2.16 -7.07
CA GLU A 228 -9.82 1.54 -7.24
C GLU A 228 -10.30 0.89 -5.92
N SER A 229 -11.57 1.09 -5.59
CA SER A 229 -12.17 0.54 -4.37
C SER A 229 -12.45 -0.96 -4.46
N ASP A 230 -12.79 -1.44 -5.65
CA ASP A 230 -13.24 -2.81 -5.93
C ASP A 230 -12.16 -3.72 -6.56
N ILE A 231 -10.89 -3.26 -6.60
CA ILE A 231 -9.78 -3.99 -7.23
C ILE A 231 -9.63 -5.42 -6.70
N GLY A 232 -9.83 -5.63 -5.40
CA GLY A 232 -9.83 -6.96 -4.77
C GLY A 232 -10.88 -7.89 -5.38
N ASN A 233 -12.12 -7.42 -5.52
CA ASN A 233 -13.22 -8.20 -6.08
C ASN A 233 -12.97 -8.54 -7.56
N LYS A 234 -12.45 -7.58 -8.33
CA LYS A 234 -12.09 -7.79 -9.74
C LYS A 234 -11.04 -8.88 -9.90
N ILE A 235 -10.00 -8.86 -9.06
CA ILE A 235 -8.95 -9.89 -9.05
C ILE A 235 -9.52 -11.24 -8.63
N SER A 236 -10.34 -11.30 -7.59
CA SER A 236 -10.97 -12.54 -7.13
C SER A 236 -11.89 -13.15 -8.17
N LYS A 237 -12.60 -12.34 -8.94
CA LYS A 237 -13.40 -12.82 -10.09
C LYS A 237 -12.51 -13.51 -11.13
N ILE A 238 -11.39 -12.90 -11.53
CA ILE A 238 -10.46 -13.51 -12.50
C ILE A 238 -9.82 -14.79 -11.95
N ARG A 239 -9.51 -14.84 -10.64
CA ARG A 239 -9.05 -16.08 -9.99
C ARG A 239 -10.08 -17.19 -10.15
N CYS A 240 -11.34 -16.93 -9.79
CA CYS A 240 -12.42 -17.91 -9.93
C CYS A 240 -12.62 -18.36 -11.38
N GLU A 241 -12.59 -17.44 -12.35
CA GLU A 241 -12.72 -17.77 -13.79
C GLU A 241 -11.59 -18.70 -14.27
N LYS A 242 -10.34 -18.41 -13.88
CA LYS A 242 -9.18 -19.24 -14.22
C LYS A 242 -9.28 -20.64 -13.58
N ILE A 243 -9.67 -20.71 -12.31
CA ILE A 243 -9.84 -21.98 -11.59
C ILE A 243 -10.99 -22.80 -12.18
N GLN A 244 -12.13 -22.17 -12.47
CA GLN A 244 -13.29 -22.84 -13.06
C GLN A 244 -12.93 -23.43 -14.43
N SER A 245 -12.20 -22.68 -15.27
CA SER A 245 -11.73 -23.19 -16.56
C SER A 245 -10.85 -24.44 -16.41
N ALA A 246 -10.04 -24.53 -15.34
CA ALA A 246 -9.23 -25.71 -15.06
C ALA A 246 -10.06 -26.90 -14.57
N ILE A 247 -11.10 -26.66 -13.75
CA ILE A 247 -12.08 -27.68 -13.32
C ILE A 247 -12.78 -28.27 -14.54
N ASP A 248 -13.33 -27.40 -15.41
CA ASP A 248 -14.09 -27.81 -16.60
C ASP A 248 -13.25 -28.65 -17.57
N LYS A 249 -11.94 -28.36 -17.65
CA LYS A 249 -10.98 -29.08 -18.50
C LYS A 249 -10.32 -30.27 -17.79
N HIS A 250 -10.62 -30.48 -16.50
CA HIS A 250 -9.97 -31.46 -15.64
C HIS A 250 -8.42 -31.40 -15.69
N LYS A 251 -7.88 -30.18 -15.66
CA LYS A 251 -6.44 -29.91 -15.77
C LYS A 251 -5.83 -29.50 -14.43
N LYS A 252 -4.61 -29.97 -14.17
CA LYS A 252 -3.78 -29.44 -13.10
C LYS A 252 -3.33 -28.01 -13.42
N ILE A 253 -3.30 -27.16 -12.42
CA ILE A 253 -2.77 -25.80 -12.48
C ILE A 253 -1.69 -25.62 -11.40
N LYS A 254 -0.72 -24.74 -11.67
CA LYS A 254 0.23 -24.30 -10.66
C LYS A 254 -0.28 -23.01 -10.02
N ILE A 255 -0.29 -22.93 -8.70
CA ILE A 255 -0.65 -21.73 -7.94
C ILE A 255 0.52 -21.28 -7.07
N GLU A 256 0.82 -19.98 -7.09
CA GLU A 256 1.63 -19.33 -6.06
C GLU A 256 0.66 -18.91 -4.94
N TYR A 257 0.80 -19.47 -3.74
CA TYR A 257 -0.17 -19.33 -2.65
C TYR A 257 0.49 -18.80 -1.37
N LEU A 258 -0.10 -17.78 -0.76
CA LEU A 258 0.30 -17.31 0.56
C LEU A 258 -0.15 -18.30 1.65
N ASP A 259 0.79 -19.12 2.10
CA ASP A 259 0.60 -20.08 3.18
C ASP A 259 0.87 -19.41 4.54
N ILE A 260 -0.21 -19.23 5.32
CA ILE A 260 -0.15 -18.53 6.60
C ILE A 260 0.61 -19.34 7.67
N PRO A 261 0.38 -20.65 7.84
CA PRO A 261 1.21 -21.49 8.71
C PRO A 261 2.71 -21.42 8.40
N LEU A 262 3.09 -21.49 7.12
CA LEU A 262 4.48 -21.46 6.66
C LEU A 262 5.06 -20.05 6.54
N ARG A 263 4.24 -19.00 6.73
CA ARG A 263 4.62 -17.58 6.64
C ARG A 263 5.41 -17.26 5.38
N SER A 264 4.96 -17.82 4.25
CA SER A 264 5.66 -17.69 2.98
C SER A 264 4.72 -17.96 1.82
N ILE A 265 5.15 -17.52 0.62
CA ILE A 265 4.48 -17.89 -0.62
C ILE A 265 5.06 -19.24 -1.07
N GLN A 266 4.17 -20.18 -1.33
CA GLN A 266 4.51 -21.54 -1.73
C GLN A 266 3.91 -21.87 -3.10
N ASP A 267 4.62 -22.69 -3.85
CA ASP A 267 4.12 -23.25 -5.11
C ASP A 267 3.36 -24.54 -4.84
N TYR A 268 2.13 -24.64 -5.36
CA TYR A 268 1.37 -25.89 -5.37
C TYR A 268 0.99 -26.26 -6.80
N ILE A 269 1.11 -27.54 -7.15
CA ILE A 269 0.44 -28.10 -8.32
C ILE A 269 -0.85 -28.73 -7.81
N VAL A 270 -1.98 -28.18 -8.23
CA VAL A 270 -3.30 -28.59 -7.75
C VAL A 270 -4.15 -29.13 -8.90
N LEU A 271 -4.93 -30.18 -8.64
CA LEU A 271 -6.08 -30.51 -9.48
C LEU A 271 -7.33 -29.91 -8.80
N PRO A 272 -7.87 -28.78 -9.32
CA PRO A 272 -9.03 -28.15 -8.70
C PRO A 272 -10.27 -29.03 -8.88
N GLU A 273 -11.08 -29.17 -7.83
CA GLU A 273 -12.32 -29.96 -7.83
C GLU A 273 -13.57 -29.06 -7.77
N GLU A 274 -13.62 -28.12 -6.82
CA GLU A 274 -14.81 -27.30 -6.56
C GLU A 274 -14.44 -25.89 -6.04
N ILE A 275 -15.27 -24.90 -6.40
CA ILE A 275 -15.20 -23.53 -5.87
C ILE A 275 -16.42 -23.24 -5.00
N ASP A 276 -16.19 -23.01 -3.71
CA ASP A 276 -17.18 -22.36 -2.84
C ASP A 276 -17.08 -20.85 -3.02
N ILE A 277 -17.91 -20.31 -3.91
CA ILE A 277 -17.96 -18.88 -4.24
C ILE A 277 -18.34 -18.04 -3.01
N LYS A 278 -19.17 -18.57 -2.11
CA LYS A 278 -19.66 -17.82 -0.94
C LYS A 278 -18.54 -17.57 0.06
N ASN A 279 -17.68 -18.56 0.27
CA ASN A 279 -16.57 -18.46 1.23
C ASN A 279 -15.20 -18.18 0.58
N PHE A 280 -15.15 -18.06 -0.76
CA PHE A 280 -13.91 -17.93 -1.53
C PHE A 280 -12.92 -19.06 -1.25
N ILE A 281 -13.41 -20.30 -1.20
CA ILE A 281 -12.62 -21.49 -0.95
C ILE A 281 -12.53 -22.32 -2.24
N LEU A 282 -11.33 -22.83 -2.52
CA LEU A 282 -11.06 -23.84 -3.52
C LEU A 282 -10.80 -25.17 -2.82
N ASP A 283 -11.59 -26.19 -3.14
CA ASP A 283 -11.29 -27.59 -2.84
C ASP A 283 -10.48 -28.19 -4.00
N ALA A 284 -9.31 -28.74 -3.71
CA ALA A 284 -8.40 -29.28 -4.73
C ALA A 284 -7.57 -30.45 -4.20
N LEU A 285 -7.07 -31.30 -5.12
CA LEU A 285 -6.10 -32.34 -4.81
C LEU A 285 -4.67 -31.83 -4.97
N VAL A 286 -3.84 -32.07 -3.95
CA VAL A 286 -2.38 -31.96 -3.96
C VAL A 286 -1.83 -33.34 -3.63
N ASP A 287 -1.06 -33.94 -4.54
CA ASP A 287 -0.51 -35.30 -4.35
C ASP A 287 -1.58 -36.31 -3.86
N ASP A 288 -2.74 -36.30 -4.52
CA ASP A 288 -3.92 -37.13 -4.24
C ASP A 288 -4.59 -36.90 -2.87
N GLN A 289 -4.17 -35.87 -2.13
CA GLN A 289 -4.81 -35.45 -0.88
C GLN A 289 -5.67 -34.20 -1.08
N ARG A 290 -6.90 -34.24 -0.57
CA ARG A 290 -7.79 -33.07 -0.58
C ARG A 290 -7.28 -31.99 0.37
N GLN A 291 -7.19 -30.77 -0.16
CA GLN A 291 -6.80 -29.58 0.58
C GLN A 291 -7.70 -28.40 0.21
N LYS A 292 -7.83 -27.45 1.14
CA LYS A 292 -8.62 -26.22 0.97
C LYS A 292 -7.71 -25.01 0.86
N PHE A 293 -7.95 -24.18 -0.15
CA PHE A 293 -7.21 -22.95 -0.39
C PHE A 293 -8.16 -21.75 -0.32
N PHE A 294 -7.74 -20.68 0.34
CA PHE A 294 -8.44 -19.41 0.23
C PHE A 294 -8.07 -18.75 -1.09
N ILE A 295 -9.04 -18.55 -1.99
CA ILE A 295 -8.80 -18.02 -3.34
C ILE A 295 -8.10 -16.66 -3.27
N ASN A 296 -8.44 -15.82 -2.29
CA ASN A 296 -7.84 -14.50 -2.09
C ASN A 296 -6.35 -14.52 -1.72
N ARG A 297 -5.80 -15.69 -1.38
CA ARG A 297 -4.37 -15.90 -1.09
C ARG A 297 -3.58 -16.46 -2.28
N ILE A 298 -4.24 -16.70 -3.41
CA ILE A 298 -3.58 -17.12 -4.65
C ILE A 298 -3.01 -15.89 -5.36
N PHE A 299 -1.69 -15.81 -5.44
CA PHE A 299 -0.94 -14.68 -5.99
C PHE A 299 -0.69 -14.81 -7.49
N LYS A 300 -0.69 -16.04 -8.00
CA LYS A 300 -0.53 -16.36 -9.42
C LYS A 300 -1.17 -17.70 -9.73
N ILE A 301 -1.61 -17.87 -10.98
CA ILE A 301 -2.12 -19.12 -11.52
C ILE A 301 -1.45 -19.33 -12.88
N GLU A 302 -0.79 -20.47 -13.07
CA GLU A 302 -0.12 -20.88 -14.31
C GLU A 302 -0.69 -22.22 -14.82
N GLY A 303 -0.73 -22.37 -16.15
CA GLY A 303 -1.31 -23.53 -16.85
C GLY A 303 -2.73 -23.28 -17.37
N GLN A 304 -2.88 -23.20 -18.70
CA GLN A 304 -4.17 -23.09 -19.42
C GLN A 304 -4.31 -24.18 -20.49
#